data_AF-A0AA37WBL4-F1
#
_entry.id   AF-A0AA37WBL4-F1
#
_cell.length_a   1.000
_cell.length_b   1.000
_cell.length_c   1.000
_cell.angle_alpha   90.00
_cell.angle_beta   90.00
_cell.angle_gamma   90.00
#
_symmetry.space_group_name_H-M   'P 1'
#
loop_
_entity.id
_entity.type
_entity.pdbx_description
1 polymer ?
#
loop_
_entity_poly.entity_id
_entity_poly.type
_entity_poly.pdbx_seq_one_letter_code
_entity_poly.pdbx_strand_id
1 'polypeptide(L)'
;MRQPLPARLALIALLGCGIAALPGSARAEPAIMAPQPPTPPVPPSLQAPLTASGTLVIPATCLDRMSVVGGEDTHIVSGSGRLNKHGDRLTFTTSAQDCSTQDNAVIMVPAQTGIEILSPRNNLTTYRISGVNGEVTAVTGRGDLEVDQAVGLTLNMEGSGTVSIRHVTGRLTVQNLASGDLHIDSITATSANLTAMSSGDIRIGQGDTDVLTVRDYGSSDIVLNTRTRDADVTLMGSGDITLQKVSETLKKRPLGSGTISVTESTGARITTSTTPDSSAILSDTARKVFNSFHIQLGNSDEDSESSVHTRHHFGGHGLIGLLLKIALTVWAVRLFRRYRRTGVLPFRSALDKAAAGYAEGMRSWSLHRTGWRNTPAATATTVVRDTVTGFRRQKPEQAEDFSRSVPPGHPLARLQDRLVRMERRLGLMEQFVTSPDFSLERQFRDLERADGRRA
;
A
#
# COMPACT_ATOMS: atom_id res chain seq x y z
N MET A 1 30.17 -60.82 15.43
CA MET A 1 31.27 -60.74 14.46
C MET A 1 31.48 -59.25 14.15
N ARG A 2 32.30 -58.39 14.79
CA ARG A 2 33.59 -58.50 15.51
C ARG A 2 34.57 -59.32 14.66
N GLN A 3 35.67 -58.79 14.10
CA GLN A 3 36.73 -57.99 14.72
C GLN A 3 37.78 -57.51 13.65
N PRO A 4 38.93 -56.86 13.98
CA PRO A 4 39.38 -55.60 13.34
C PRO A 4 40.82 -55.63 12.74
N LEU A 5 41.31 -54.45 12.28
CA LEU A 5 42.67 -53.84 12.28
C LEU A 5 43.93 -54.74 12.51
N PRO A 6 45.14 -54.44 11.97
CA PRO A 6 45.75 -53.10 12.12
C PRO A 6 46.82 -52.64 11.09
N ALA A 7 47.21 -51.38 11.30
CA ALA A 7 48.41 -50.67 10.86
C ALA A 7 49.74 -51.45 11.02
N ARG A 8 50.78 -51.03 10.28
CA ARG A 8 51.98 -50.34 10.83
C ARG A 8 53.11 -50.17 9.79
N LEU A 9 53.68 -48.95 9.82
CA LEU A 9 55.10 -48.56 9.74
C LEU A 9 56.04 -49.17 8.69
N ALA A 10 56.70 -48.31 7.90
CA ALA A 10 58.08 -47.82 8.10
C ALA A 10 58.66 -47.36 6.73
N LEU A 11 59.00 -46.10 6.51
CA LEU A 11 60.20 -45.35 6.95
C LEU A 11 61.41 -45.50 5.97
N ILE A 12 61.95 -44.33 5.58
CA ILE A 12 63.36 -43.99 5.25
C ILE A 12 63.77 -43.73 3.78
N ALA A 13 64.27 -42.48 3.62
CA ALA A 13 65.35 -41.91 2.77
C ALA A 13 65.16 -41.80 1.25
N LEU A 14 65.13 -40.60 0.65
CA LEU A 14 66.12 -39.50 0.53
C LEU A 14 67.07 -39.63 -0.68
N LEU A 15 67.05 -38.56 -1.48
CA LEU A 15 68.14 -37.97 -2.28
C LEU A 15 68.58 -38.62 -3.59
N GLY A 16 68.53 -37.82 -4.67
CA GLY A 16 69.32 -38.05 -5.88
C GLY A 16 68.91 -37.18 -7.06
N CYS A 17 69.45 -35.96 -7.15
CA CYS A 17 69.44 -35.12 -8.35
C CYS A 17 70.06 -35.83 -9.57
N GLY A 18 69.63 -35.45 -10.79
CA GLY A 18 70.55 -35.37 -11.94
C GLY A 18 70.11 -35.96 -13.28
N ILE A 19 69.38 -35.17 -14.07
CA ILE A 19 69.49 -34.89 -15.54
C ILE A 19 69.90 -36.04 -16.50
N ALA A 20 69.05 -36.37 -17.49
CA ALA A 20 69.30 -36.13 -18.94
C ALA A 20 68.46 -37.00 -19.91
N ALA A 21 67.83 -36.29 -20.86
CA ALA A 21 67.71 -36.56 -22.29
C ALA A 21 66.94 -37.79 -22.86
N LEU A 22 65.77 -37.46 -23.43
CA LEU A 22 65.19 -37.81 -24.76
C LEU A 22 65.09 -39.29 -25.22
N PRO A 23 63.87 -39.71 -25.61
CA PRO A 23 63.62 -40.56 -26.79
C PRO A 23 63.00 -39.70 -27.92
N GLY A 24 63.18 -39.98 -29.20
CA GLY A 24 63.09 -41.28 -29.86
C GLY A 24 61.82 -41.27 -30.72
N SER A 25 61.99 -41.13 -32.03
CA SER A 25 60.95 -40.97 -33.04
C SER A 25 60.22 -42.27 -33.37
N ALA A 26 58.89 -42.26 -33.28
CA ALA A 26 58.03 -43.26 -33.91
C ALA A 26 56.77 -42.58 -34.48
N ARG A 27 56.46 -42.95 -35.73
CA ARG A 27 55.37 -42.49 -36.59
C ARG A 27 53.99 -42.77 -35.96
N ALA A 28 53.07 -41.80 -36.01
CA ALA A 28 51.65 -41.97 -35.71
C ALA A 28 50.78 -41.44 -36.86
N GLU A 29 49.72 -42.18 -37.18
CA GLU A 29 48.66 -41.88 -38.16
C GLU A 29 48.01 -40.50 -37.94
N PRO A 30 47.50 -39.85 -39.01
CA PRO A 30 46.72 -38.62 -38.86
C PRO A 30 45.35 -38.92 -38.25
N ALA A 31 45.14 -38.52 -37.00
CA ALA A 31 43.84 -38.53 -36.37
C ALA A 31 42.91 -37.53 -37.07
N ILE A 32 41.78 -38.02 -37.59
CA ILE A 32 40.70 -37.19 -38.12
C ILE A 32 40.05 -36.47 -36.93
N MET A 33 40.25 -35.16 -36.85
CA MET A 33 39.71 -34.32 -35.78
C MET A 33 38.23 -34.05 -36.04
N ALA A 34 37.36 -34.37 -35.07
CA ALA A 34 35.94 -34.06 -35.15
C ALA A 34 35.73 -32.53 -35.23
N PRO A 35 34.75 -32.02 -36.00
CA PRO A 35 34.50 -30.60 -36.12
C PRO A 35 34.06 -30.02 -34.77
N GLN A 36 34.62 -28.87 -34.39
CA GLN A 36 34.25 -28.19 -33.14
C GLN A 36 32.78 -27.76 -33.19
N PRO A 37 32.05 -27.84 -32.06
CA PRO A 37 30.70 -27.29 -31.98
C PRO A 37 30.68 -25.81 -32.34
N PRO A 38 29.63 -25.31 -33.04
CA PRO A 38 29.54 -23.90 -33.35
C PRO A 38 29.55 -23.07 -32.05
N THR A 39 30.38 -22.03 -32.03
CA THR A 39 30.41 -21.06 -30.93
C THR A 39 29.00 -20.52 -30.69
N PRO A 40 28.52 -20.47 -29.44
CA PRO A 40 27.20 -19.91 -29.15
C PRO A 40 27.12 -18.46 -29.66
N PRO A 41 25.94 -18.03 -30.15
CA PRO A 41 25.77 -16.67 -30.64
C PRO A 41 26.15 -15.69 -29.52
N VAL A 42 27.00 -14.72 -29.88
CA VAL A 42 27.38 -13.61 -29.00
C VAL A 42 26.08 -12.96 -28.51
N PRO A 43 25.84 -12.86 -27.18
CA PRO A 43 24.68 -12.13 -26.68
C PRO A 43 24.76 -10.70 -27.24
N PRO A 44 23.62 -10.08 -27.63
CA PRO A 44 23.64 -8.73 -28.16
C PRO A 44 24.39 -7.85 -27.17
N SER A 45 25.47 -7.21 -27.65
CA SER A 45 26.17 -6.20 -26.88
C SER A 45 25.13 -5.18 -26.44
N LEU A 46 24.92 -5.04 -25.14
CA LEU A 46 24.25 -3.88 -24.57
C LEU A 46 25.11 -2.68 -24.96
N GLN A 47 24.81 -2.09 -26.12
CA GLN A 47 25.22 -0.73 -26.42
C GLN A 47 24.67 0.10 -25.27
N ALA A 48 25.55 0.57 -24.40
CA ALA A 48 25.21 1.71 -23.56
C ALA A 48 24.84 2.84 -24.54
N PRO A 49 23.61 3.38 -24.51
CA PRO A 49 23.36 4.55 -25.32
C PRO A 49 24.17 5.69 -24.73
N LEU A 50 25.02 6.22 -25.59
CA LEU A 50 25.72 7.47 -25.43
C LEU A 50 24.69 8.59 -25.39
N THR A 51 24.51 9.18 -24.22
CA THR A 51 24.20 10.59 -23.87
C THR A 51 23.29 10.59 -22.66
N ALA A 52 23.58 11.44 -21.66
CA ALA A 52 22.79 11.55 -20.45
C ALA A 52 21.32 11.80 -20.82
N SER A 53 20.47 10.79 -20.61
CA SER A 53 19.06 10.88 -20.89
C SER A 53 18.45 11.89 -19.94
N GLY A 54 18.06 13.05 -20.47
CA GLY A 54 17.42 14.08 -19.68
C GLY A 54 16.16 13.58 -18.97
N THR A 55 15.63 14.38 -18.06
CA THR A 55 14.37 14.06 -17.39
C THR A 55 13.26 14.92 -17.98
N LEU A 56 12.22 14.28 -18.55
CA LEU A 56 10.96 14.94 -18.86
C LEU A 56 10.12 15.03 -17.58
N VAL A 57 9.73 16.25 -17.25
CA VAL A 57 8.99 16.56 -16.04
C VAL A 57 7.65 17.13 -16.43
N ILE A 58 6.63 16.46 -15.93
CA ILE A 58 5.24 16.68 -16.26
C ILE A 58 4.60 17.19 -14.97
N PRO A 59 4.44 18.51 -14.81
CA PRO A 59 3.70 19.07 -13.70
C PRO A 59 2.21 18.73 -13.84
N ALA A 60 1.42 19.30 -12.93
CA ALA A 60 -0.02 19.41 -13.07
C ALA A 60 -0.46 19.72 -14.50
N THR A 61 -1.33 18.88 -15.08
CA THR A 61 -2.00 19.19 -16.33
C THR A 61 -3.50 19.09 -16.18
N CYS A 62 -4.23 19.85 -16.99
CA CYS A 62 -5.67 19.71 -17.20
C CYS A 62 -5.99 18.84 -18.42
N LEU A 63 -5.02 18.09 -18.96
CA LEU A 63 -5.25 17.28 -20.15
C LEU A 63 -6.17 16.10 -19.80
N ASP A 64 -7.01 15.68 -20.73
CA ASP A 64 -7.75 14.43 -20.62
C ASP A 64 -6.79 13.25 -20.76
N ARG A 65 -5.94 13.30 -21.80
CA ARG A 65 -4.90 12.31 -22.05
C ARG A 65 -3.57 12.96 -22.40
N MET A 66 -2.51 12.44 -21.78
CA MET A 66 -1.13 12.77 -22.13
C MET A 66 -0.37 11.51 -22.47
N SER A 67 0.21 11.46 -23.68
CA SER A 67 1.04 10.35 -24.13
C SER A 67 2.49 10.79 -24.29
N VAL A 68 3.42 10.01 -23.74
CA VAL A 68 4.85 10.15 -23.95
C VAL A 68 5.33 8.94 -24.74
N VAL A 69 5.91 9.20 -25.91
CA VAL A 69 6.43 8.18 -26.81
C VAL A 69 7.95 8.28 -26.93
N GLY A 70 8.63 7.14 -26.87
CA GLY A 70 10.06 7.05 -27.16
C GLY A 70 10.32 7.24 -28.66
N GLY A 71 11.36 7.99 -28.98
CA GLY A 71 11.84 8.24 -30.34
C GLY A 71 13.30 8.66 -30.35
N GLU A 72 13.75 9.28 -31.43
CA GLU A 72 15.13 9.78 -31.56
C GLU A 72 15.27 11.21 -31.00
N ASP A 73 14.24 12.04 -31.19
CA ASP A 73 14.27 13.47 -30.88
C ASP A 73 13.22 13.87 -29.85
N THR A 74 13.41 15.05 -29.27
CA THR A 74 12.44 15.67 -28.36
C THR A 74 11.56 16.67 -29.12
N HIS A 75 10.26 16.42 -29.23
CA HIS A 75 9.29 17.40 -29.74
C HIS A 75 7.85 17.06 -29.33
N ILE A 76 6.96 18.04 -29.42
CA ILE A 76 5.52 17.80 -29.28
C ILE A 76 5.01 17.29 -30.64
N VAL A 77 4.49 16.07 -30.66
CA VAL A 77 3.92 15.43 -31.85
C VAL A 77 2.55 16.03 -32.17
N SER A 78 1.74 16.22 -31.13
CA SER A 78 0.41 16.82 -31.25
C SER A 78 -0.07 17.37 -29.91
N GLY A 79 -1.00 18.31 -29.94
CA GLY A 79 -1.66 18.85 -28.75
C GLY A 79 -1.16 20.21 -28.30
N SER A 80 -1.85 20.77 -27.30
CA SER A 80 -1.54 22.07 -26.72
C SER A 80 -0.50 21.90 -25.61
N GLY A 81 0.65 22.57 -25.76
CA GLY A 81 1.69 22.55 -24.75
C GLY A 81 2.99 23.18 -25.23
N ARG A 82 3.92 23.32 -24.29
CA ARG A 82 5.27 23.82 -24.55
C ARG A 82 6.27 22.98 -23.78
N LEU A 83 7.43 22.79 -24.39
CA LEU A 83 8.58 22.13 -23.79
C LEU A 83 9.64 23.17 -23.48
N ASN A 84 9.98 23.32 -22.20
CA ASN A 84 11.01 24.23 -21.74
C ASN A 84 12.21 23.41 -21.26
N LYS A 85 13.35 23.55 -21.93
CA LYS A 85 14.59 22.86 -21.56
C LYS A 85 15.45 23.74 -20.66
N HIS A 86 15.91 23.19 -19.54
CA HIS A 86 16.85 23.82 -18.63
C HIS A 86 17.92 22.79 -18.22
N GLY A 87 19.09 22.84 -18.87
CA GLY A 87 20.11 21.79 -18.76
C GLY A 87 19.56 20.45 -19.27
N ASP A 88 19.68 19.41 -18.45
CA ASP A 88 19.18 18.05 -18.76
C ASP A 88 17.71 17.86 -18.36
N ARG A 89 17.07 18.89 -17.80
CA ARG A 89 15.66 18.85 -17.41
C ARG A 89 14.78 19.46 -18.48
N LEU A 90 13.81 18.71 -18.95
CA LEU A 90 12.79 19.12 -19.91
C LEU A 90 11.46 19.24 -19.18
N THR A 91 10.85 20.42 -19.13
CA THR A 91 9.56 20.62 -18.45
C THR A 91 8.45 20.83 -19.46
N PHE A 92 7.40 20.02 -19.39
CA PHE A 92 6.18 20.24 -20.16
C PHE A 92 5.26 21.21 -19.44
N THR A 93 4.69 22.17 -20.15
CA THR A 93 3.73 23.14 -19.59
C THR A 93 2.54 23.31 -20.53
N THR A 94 1.33 23.28 -19.99
CA THR A 94 0.09 23.57 -20.71
C THR A 94 -0.35 25.01 -20.47
N SER A 95 -1.01 25.64 -21.44
CA SER A 95 -1.57 26.98 -21.30
C SER A 95 -2.95 27.00 -20.63
N ALA A 96 -3.62 25.85 -20.56
CA ALA A 96 -4.95 25.74 -19.96
C ALA A 96 -4.87 25.87 -18.43
N GLN A 97 -5.36 27.00 -17.91
CA GLN A 97 -5.66 27.19 -16.49
C GLN A 97 -7.08 26.72 -16.14
N ASP A 98 -7.95 26.61 -17.13
CA ASP A 98 -9.31 26.13 -17.00
C ASP A 98 -9.40 24.70 -17.55
N CYS A 99 -9.67 23.73 -16.67
CA CYS A 99 -9.81 22.31 -17.05
C CYS A 99 -11.17 21.99 -17.70
N SER A 100 -11.92 22.99 -18.18
CA SER A 100 -13.19 22.81 -18.88
C SER A 100 -13.02 22.43 -20.36
N THR A 101 -11.84 22.69 -20.94
CA THR A 101 -11.49 22.32 -22.31
C THR A 101 -10.71 21.00 -22.32
N GLN A 102 -11.29 19.98 -22.95
CA GLN A 102 -10.72 18.64 -23.07
C GLN A 102 -9.58 18.63 -24.11
N ASP A 103 -8.35 18.82 -23.64
CA ASP A 103 -7.15 18.79 -24.49
C ASP A 103 -6.38 17.48 -24.32
N ASN A 104 -5.69 17.07 -25.39
CA ASN A 104 -4.78 15.92 -25.40
C ASN A 104 -3.40 16.36 -25.87
N ALA A 105 -2.35 15.71 -25.37
CA ALA A 105 -0.98 15.95 -25.83
C ALA A 105 -0.21 14.65 -26.07
N VAL A 106 0.61 14.66 -27.11
CA VAL A 106 1.55 13.58 -27.44
C VAL A 106 2.94 14.19 -27.56
N ILE A 107 3.88 13.69 -26.78
CA ILE A 107 5.26 14.16 -26.72
C ILE A 107 6.18 13.02 -27.10
N MET A 108 7.11 13.28 -28.01
CA MET A 108 8.21 12.39 -28.31
C MET A 108 9.44 12.80 -27.50
N VAL A 109 10.11 11.84 -26.91
CA VAL A 109 11.39 12.01 -26.21
C VAL A 109 12.35 10.88 -26.56
N PRO A 110 13.68 11.09 -26.48
CA PRO A 110 14.68 10.05 -26.67
C PRO A 110 14.40 8.82 -25.80
N ALA A 111 14.78 7.64 -26.29
CA ALA A 111 14.82 6.44 -25.45
C ALA A 111 15.69 6.68 -24.20
N GLN A 112 15.33 5.99 -23.13
CA GLN A 112 15.88 6.08 -21.78
C GLN A 112 15.70 7.43 -21.07
N THR A 113 14.95 8.38 -21.64
CA THR A 113 14.57 9.64 -20.94
C THR A 113 13.85 9.32 -19.63
N GLY A 114 14.31 9.88 -18.52
CA GLY A 114 13.63 9.75 -17.24
C GLY A 114 12.30 10.51 -17.27
N ILE A 115 11.23 9.93 -16.70
CA ILE A 115 9.91 10.56 -16.64
C ILE A 115 9.55 10.87 -15.20
N GLU A 116 9.25 12.13 -14.91
CA GLU A 116 8.78 12.60 -13.60
C GLU A 116 7.37 13.19 -13.74
N ILE A 117 6.35 12.51 -13.24
CA ILE A 117 4.97 13.01 -13.19
C ILE A 117 4.67 13.56 -11.80
N LEU A 118 4.38 14.86 -11.73
CA LEU A 118 3.98 15.56 -10.52
C LEU A 118 2.47 15.79 -10.58
N SER A 119 1.72 15.17 -9.69
CA SER A 119 0.27 15.33 -9.64
C SER A 119 -0.14 16.23 -8.46
N PRO A 120 -0.73 17.42 -8.69
CA PRO A 120 -1.45 18.12 -7.62
C PRO A 120 -2.84 17.52 -7.44
N ARG A 121 -3.44 17.84 -6.29
CA ARG A 121 -4.82 17.49 -5.95
C ARG A 121 -5.79 17.99 -7.04
N ASN A 122 -6.55 17.07 -7.65
CA ASN A 122 -7.69 17.26 -8.58
C ASN A 122 -7.50 16.99 -10.09
N ASN A 123 -6.33 16.52 -10.57
CA ASN A 123 -6.20 16.15 -11.99
C ASN A 123 -6.92 14.83 -12.34
N LEU A 124 -7.45 14.76 -13.55
CA LEU A 124 -8.09 13.57 -14.15
C LEU A 124 -7.29 13.00 -15.32
N THR A 125 -6.10 13.53 -15.57
CA THR A 125 -5.28 13.19 -16.74
C THR A 125 -4.88 11.73 -16.74
N THR A 126 -5.23 11.05 -17.83
CA THR A 126 -4.71 9.70 -18.11
C THR A 126 -3.34 9.82 -18.77
N TYR A 127 -2.31 9.26 -18.14
CA TYR A 127 -0.96 9.25 -18.66
C TYR A 127 -0.66 7.92 -19.34
N ARG A 128 -0.04 7.97 -20.52
CA ARG A 128 0.46 6.78 -21.21
C ARG A 128 1.92 6.99 -21.60
N ILE A 129 2.80 6.12 -21.13
CA ILE A 129 4.22 6.13 -21.45
C ILE A 129 4.54 4.88 -22.27
N SER A 130 5.09 5.07 -23.48
CA SER A 130 5.40 3.95 -24.37
C SER A 130 6.73 4.12 -25.11
N GLY A 131 7.58 3.09 -25.12
CA GLY A 131 8.85 3.04 -25.85
C GLY A 131 9.96 3.91 -25.26
N VAL A 132 9.73 4.55 -24.10
CA VAL A 132 10.73 5.40 -23.46
C VAL A 132 11.76 4.56 -22.73
N ASN A 133 11.39 3.49 -22.03
CA ASN A 133 12.31 2.59 -21.33
C ASN A 133 13.26 3.32 -20.35
N GLY A 134 12.79 4.40 -19.74
CA GLY A 134 13.52 5.20 -18.75
C GLY A 134 13.11 4.90 -17.31
N GLU A 135 13.73 5.59 -16.34
CA GLU A 135 13.24 5.60 -14.96
C GLU A 135 11.94 6.39 -14.88
N VAL A 136 10.94 5.87 -14.17
CA VAL A 136 9.65 6.53 -14.00
C VAL A 136 9.45 6.85 -12.53
N THR A 137 9.30 8.13 -12.23
CA THR A 137 8.82 8.63 -10.95
C THR A 137 7.46 9.26 -11.16
N ALA A 138 6.43 8.77 -10.50
CA ALA A 138 5.07 9.29 -10.70
C ALA A 138 4.33 9.43 -9.38
N VAL A 139 3.65 10.57 -9.23
CA VAL A 139 2.56 10.74 -8.28
C VAL A 139 1.26 10.64 -9.06
N THR A 140 0.37 9.71 -8.72
CA THR A 140 -0.92 9.54 -9.42
C THR A 140 -2.08 10.08 -8.60
N GLY A 141 -3.01 10.74 -9.30
CA GLY A 141 -4.22 11.32 -8.75
C GLY A 141 -5.45 10.48 -9.10
N ARG A 142 -6.41 11.10 -9.78
CA ARG A 142 -7.66 10.43 -10.19
C ARG A 142 -7.62 9.84 -11.58
N GLY A 143 -6.72 10.31 -12.44
CA GLY A 143 -6.50 9.73 -13.76
C GLY A 143 -5.62 8.48 -13.72
N ASP A 144 -5.72 7.68 -14.76
CA ASP A 144 -4.99 6.41 -14.88
C ASP A 144 -3.55 6.63 -15.35
N LEU A 145 -2.67 5.68 -15.04
CA LEU A 145 -1.29 5.66 -15.54
C LEU A 145 -1.02 4.31 -16.22
N GLU A 146 -0.68 4.36 -17.50
CA GLU A 146 -0.24 3.23 -18.29
C GLU A 146 1.24 3.38 -18.63
N VAL A 147 2.07 2.40 -18.25
CA VAL A 147 3.51 2.38 -18.59
C VAL A 147 3.86 1.07 -19.25
N ASP A 148 4.52 1.15 -20.38
CA ASP A 148 4.87 -0.01 -21.17
C ASP A 148 6.11 -0.73 -20.62
N GLN A 149 7.16 0.01 -20.29
CA GLN A 149 8.41 -0.47 -19.70
C GLN A 149 9.03 0.62 -18.84
N ALA A 150 9.57 0.25 -17.68
CA ALA A 150 10.36 1.13 -16.81
C ALA A 150 11.63 0.42 -16.34
N VAL A 151 12.79 1.09 -16.39
CA VAL A 151 14.08 0.57 -15.86
C VAL A 151 14.31 0.89 -14.38
N GLY A 152 13.27 1.45 -13.75
CA GLY A 152 13.12 1.74 -12.35
C GLY A 152 11.79 2.44 -12.17
N LEU A 153 11.07 2.12 -11.09
CA LEU A 153 9.76 2.71 -10.81
C LEU A 153 9.69 3.19 -9.37
N THR A 154 9.39 4.48 -9.21
CA THR A 154 8.98 5.08 -7.95
C THR A 154 7.57 5.63 -8.12
N LEU A 155 6.60 5.03 -7.44
CA LEU A 155 5.18 5.35 -7.60
C LEU A 155 4.58 5.74 -6.25
N ASN A 156 3.93 6.90 -6.20
CA ASN A 156 3.08 7.32 -5.09
C ASN A 156 1.65 7.51 -5.60
N MET A 157 0.71 6.72 -5.12
CA MET A 157 -0.68 6.72 -5.57
C MET A 157 -1.56 7.40 -4.51
N GLU A 158 -2.18 8.52 -4.84
CA GLU A 158 -2.91 9.35 -3.86
C GLU A 158 -4.41 9.58 -4.20
N GLY A 159 -4.93 8.94 -5.26
CA GLY A 159 -6.32 9.13 -5.69
C GLY A 159 -7.09 7.85 -6.00
N SER A 160 -7.89 7.85 -7.05
CA SER A 160 -8.76 6.72 -7.43
C SER A 160 -8.40 6.12 -8.80
N GLY A 161 -7.37 6.65 -9.46
CA GLY A 161 -6.93 6.15 -10.74
C GLY A 161 -6.29 4.77 -10.62
N THR A 162 -6.38 4.00 -11.70
CA THR A 162 -5.74 2.69 -11.83
C THR A 162 -4.36 2.85 -12.48
N VAL A 163 -3.40 2.07 -12.03
CA VAL A 163 -2.05 2.06 -12.59
C VAL A 163 -1.78 0.69 -13.21
N SER A 164 -1.39 0.68 -14.48
CA SER A 164 -1.07 -0.53 -15.25
C SER A 164 0.33 -0.42 -15.85
N ILE A 165 1.19 -1.37 -15.54
CA ILE A 165 2.60 -1.35 -15.96
C ILE A 165 2.96 -2.72 -16.51
N ARG A 166 3.44 -2.78 -17.75
CA ARG A 166 3.69 -4.09 -18.37
C ARG A 166 4.97 -4.74 -17.84
N HIS A 167 6.07 -4.01 -17.81
CA HIS A 167 7.37 -4.54 -17.39
C HIS A 167 8.12 -3.53 -16.53
N VAL A 168 8.59 -3.97 -15.37
CA VAL A 168 9.53 -3.21 -14.54
C VAL A 168 10.84 -3.97 -14.44
N THR A 169 11.93 -3.33 -14.83
CA THR A 169 13.29 -3.79 -14.54
C THR A 169 13.92 -2.86 -13.50
N GLY A 170 14.90 -3.34 -12.74
CA GLY A 170 15.60 -2.52 -11.76
C GLY A 170 14.87 -2.40 -10.42
N ARG A 171 14.76 -1.20 -9.85
CA ARG A 171 14.16 -1.01 -8.51
C ARG A 171 12.68 -0.68 -8.61
N LEU A 172 11.88 -1.28 -7.72
CA LEU A 172 10.47 -0.95 -7.54
C LEU A 172 10.24 -0.35 -6.15
N THR A 173 9.66 0.85 -6.10
CA THR A 173 9.15 1.47 -4.87
C THR A 173 7.73 1.93 -5.11
N VAL A 174 6.78 1.41 -4.34
CA VAL A 174 5.36 1.77 -4.43
C VAL A 174 4.86 2.20 -3.05
N GLN A 175 4.26 3.38 -3.01
CA GLN A 175 3.42 3.83 -1.91
C GLN A 175 2.00 3.97 -2.43
N ASN A 176 1.10 3.08 -2.01
CA ASN A 176 -0.30 3.10 -2.40
C ASN A 176 -1.17 3.65 -1.25
N LEU A 177 -1.64 4.88 -1.41
CA LEU A 177 -2.64 5.55 -0.55
C LEU A 177 -3.98 5.69 -1.29
N ALA A 178 -4.08 5.14 -2.51
CA ALA A 178 -5.20 5.29 -3.41
C ALA A 178 -6.31 4.26 -3.14
N SER A 179 -7.48 4.47 -3.73
CA SER A 179 -8.53 3.45 -3.77
C SER A 179 -8.57 2.68 -5.09
N GLY A 180 -7.72 3.06 -6.05
CA GLY A 180 -7.57 2.38 -7.34
C GLY A 180 -6.59 1.21 -7.27
N ASP A 181 -6.63 0.38 -8.30
CA ASP A 181 -5.82 -0.83 -8.38
C ASP A 181 -4.44 -0.57 -8.99
N LEU A 182 -3.47 -1.39 -8.61
CA LEU A 182 -2.15 -1.45 -9.24
C LEU A 182 -1.96 -2.81 -9.91
N HIS A 183 -1.68 -2.80 -11.21
CA HIS A 183 -1.29 -3.96 -11.97
C HIS A 183 0.12 -3.80 -12.54
N ILE A 184 0.99 -4.78 -12.28
CA ILE A 184 2.30 -4.90 -12.92
C ILE A 184 2.37 -6.29 -13.56
N ASP A 185 2.46 -6.43 -14.89
CA ASP A 185 2.37 -7.75 -15.53
C ASP A 185 3.62 -8.60 -15.25
N SER A 186 4.80 -7.98 -15.21
CA SER A 186 6.06 -8.66 -14.91
C SER A 186 7.13 -7.76 -14.29
N ILE A 187 8.05 -8.39 -13.54
CA ILE A 187 9.12 -7.69 -12.83
C ILE A 187 10.45 -8.44 -12.88
N THR A 188 11.55 -7.70 -12.97
CA THR A 188 12.91 -8.22 -12.74
C THR A 188 13.65 -7.20 -11.90
N ALA A 189 13.71 -7.43 -10.59
CA ALA A 189 14.13 -6.40 -9.65
C ALA A 189 15.15 -6.88 -8.61
N THR A 190 16.18 -6.07 -8.36
CA THR A 190 17.07 -6.31 -7.21
C THR A 190 16.36 -5.98 -5.89
N SER A 191 15.41 -5.04 -5.92
CA SER A 191 14.63 -4.69 -4.74
C SER A 191 13.24 -4.20 -5.12
N ALA A 192 12.23 -4.76 -4.45
CA ALA A 192 10.84 -4.28 -4.52
C ALA A 192 10.34 -3.91 -3.12
N ASN A 193 9.90 -2.67 -2.95
CA ASN A 193 9.35 -2.14 -1.71
C ASN A 193 7.93 -1.65 -1.95
N LEU A 194 6.96 -2.34 -1.36
CA LEU A 194 5.55 -2.01 -1.44
C LEU A 194 5.05 -1.60 -0.06
N THR A 195 4.46 -0.41 0.02
CA THR A 195 3.71 0.06 1.18
C THR A 195 2.29 0.40 0.75
N ALA A 196 1.30 -0.29 1.30
CA ALA A 196 -0.12 -0.08 1.02
C ALA A 196 -0.83 0.42 2.28
N MET A 197 -1.61 1.48 2.12
CA MET A 197 -2.56 2.02 3.09
C MET A 197 -3.90 2.28 2.38
N SER A 198 -4.21 1.40 1.44
CA SER A 198 -5.27 1.53 0.43
C SER A 198 -6.37 0.49 0.63
N SER A 199 -7.45 0.64 -0.12
CA SER A 199 -8.50 -0.38 -0.29
C SER A 199 -8.55 -0.99 -1.69
N GLY A 200 -7.71 -0.53 -2.63
CA GLY A 200 -7.58 -1.10 -3.97
C GLY A 200 -6.57 -2.24 -4.00
N ASP A 201 -6.76 -3.19 -4.92
CA ASP A 201 -5.95 -4.40 -5.04
C ASP A 201 -4.57 -4.09 -5.66
N ILE A 202 -3.57 -4.88 -5.26
CA ILE A 202 -2.24 -4.83 -5.88
C ILE A 202 -1.91 -6.20 -6.45
N ARG A 203 -1.70 -6.26 -7.77
CA ARG A 203 -1.26 -7.47 -8.47
C ARG A 203 0.06 -7.23 -9.17
N ILE A 204 1.09 -7.95 -8.74
CA ILE A 204 2.36 -8.06 -9.47
C ILE A 204 2.45 -9.47 -10.04
N GLY A 205 2.61 -9.55 -11.35
CA GLY A 205 2.70 -10.80 -12.10
C GLY A 205 4.05 -11.47 -11.97
N GLN A 206 4.42 -12.21 -13.00
CA GLN A 206 5.57 -13.12 -12.94
C GLN A 206 6.89 -12.36 -12.97
N GLY A 207 7.90 -12.89 -12.28
CA GLY A 207 9.18 -12.21 -12.22
C GLY A 207 10.10 -12.74 -11.14
N ASP A 208 11.31 -12.17 -11.10
CA ASP A 208 12.31 -12.47 -10.08
C ASP A 208 12.62 -11.21 -9.27
N THR A 209 12.66 -11.35 -7.95
CA THR A 209 13.03 -10.27 -7.02
C THR A 209 14.04 -10.79 -5.99
N ASP A 210 15.19 -10.11 -5.84
CA ASP A 210 16.14 -10.51 -4.80
C ASP A 210 15.60 -10.19 -3.40
N VAL A 211 15.25 -8.91 -3.16
CA VAL A 211 14.72 -8.46 -1.87
C VAL A 211 13.32 -7.88 -2.05
N LEU A 212 12.32 -8.53 -1.46
CA LEU A 212 10.95 -8.06 -1.41
C LEU A 212 10.63 -7.56 -0.01
N THR A 213 10.08 -6.36 0.07
CA THR A 213 9.52 -5.84 1.31
C THR A 213 8.09 -5.38 1.07
N VAL A 214 7.15 -5.92 1.85
CA VAL A 214 5.72 -5.58 1.75
C VAL A 214 5.22 -5.14 3.11
N ARG A 215 4.52 -4.02 3.13
CA ARG A 215 3.83 -3.50 4.30
C ARG A 215 2.43 -3.10 3.91
N ASP A 216 1.45 -3.85 4.38
CA ASP A 216 0.06 -3.49 4.23
C ASP A 216 -0.54 -3.06 5.57
N TYR A 217 -1.14 -1.88 5.58
CA TYR A 217 -1.87 -1.31 6.70
C TYR A 217 -3.34 -1.06 6.34
N GLY A 218 -3.78 -1.42 5.13
CA GLY A 218 -5.10 -1.14 4.59
C GLY A 218 -6.04 -2.34 4.59
N SER A 219 -6.86 -2.42 3.54
CA SER A 219 -7.82 -3.50 3.31
C SER A 219 -7.63 -4.14 1.93
N SER A 220 -6.50 -3.87 1.27
CA SER A 220 -6.19 -4.35 -0.07
C SER A 220 -5.77 -5.81 -0.09
N ASP A 221 -6.19 -6.55 -1.10
CA ASP A 221 -5.58 -7.85 -1.40
C ASP A 221 -4.33 -7.63 -2.26
N ILE A 222 -3.21 -8.21 -1.82
CA ILE A 222 -1.91 -8.09 -2.49
C ILE A 222 -1.49 -9.46 -3.00
N VAL A 223 -1.43 -9.62 -4.32
CA VAL A 223 -0.99 -10.86 -4.97
C VAL A 223 0.34 -10.61 -5.69
N LEU A 224 1.37 -11.33 -5.28
CA LEU A 224 2.73 -11.23 -5.83
C LEU A 224 3.13 -12.58 -6.42
N ASN A 225 3.04 -12.67 -7.75
CA ASN A 225 3.35 -13.88 -8.52
C ASN A 225 4.86 -14.02 -8.83
N THR A 226 5.71 -13.48 -7.97
CA THR A 226 7.16 -13.41 -8.16
C THR A 226 7.90 -14.55 -7.46
N ARG A 227 9.08 -14.89 -7.97
CA ARG A 227 10.09 -15.69 -7.28
C ARG A 227 11.00 -14.76 -6.52
N THR A 228 10.90 -14.82 -5.20
CA THR A 228 11.63 -13.92 -4.31
C THR A 228 12.74 -14.68 -3.57
N ARG A 229 13.94 -14.11 -3.47
CA ARG A 229 14.99 -14.70 -2.62
C ARG A 229 14.73 -14.46 -1.14
N ASP A 230 14.67 -13.18 -0.75
CA ASP A 230 14.42 -12.73 0.61
C ASP A 230 13.16 -11.87 0.69
N ALA A 231 12.22 -12.23 1.56
CA ALA A 231 10.95 -11.54 1.76
C ALA A 231 10.77 -11.07 3.21
N ASP A 232 10.40 -9.82 3.40
CA ASP A 232 9.93 -9.26 4.67
C ASP A 232 8.53 -8.65 4.53
N VAL A 233 7.54 -9.31 5.13
CA VAL A 233 6.12 -9.02 4.95
C VAL A 233 5.45 -8.66 6.27
N THR A 234 4.83 -7.49 6.29
CA THR A 234 4.01 -6.99 7.39
C THR A 234 2.58 -6.83 6.92
N LEU A 235 1.64 -7.36 7.67
CA LEU A 235 0.22 -7.16 7.44
C LEU A 235 -0.40 -6.68 8.76
N MET A 236 -0.74 -5.40 8.82
CA MET A 236 -1.50 -4.80 9.92
C MET A 236 -2.94 -4.45 9.49
N GLY A 237 -3.28 -4.76 8.24
CA GLY A 237 -4.58 -4.57 7.62
C GLY A 237 -5.57 -5.73 7.80
N SER A 238 -6.62 -5.66 6.99
CA SER A 238 -7.68 -6.68 6.92
C SER A 238 -7.70 -7.49 5.63
N GLY A 239 -6.95 -7.08 4.61
CA GLY A 239 -6.80 -7.81 3.35
C GLY A 239 -5.77 -8.93 3.43
N ASP A 240 -5.65 -9.71 2.36
CA ASP A 240 -4.76 -10.87 2.29
C ASP A 240 -3.51 -10.58 1.43
N ILE A 241 -2.37 -11.13 1.84
CA ILE A 241 -1.12 -11.08 1.07
C ILE A 241 -0.77 -12.50 0.60
N THR A 242 -0.64 -12.69 -0.71
CA THR A 242 -0.25 -13.95 -1.33
C THR A 242 1.09 -13.80 -2.05
N LEU A 243 2.07 -14.63 -1.69
CA LEU A 243 3.35 -14.73 -2.38
C LEU A 243 3.44 -16.05 -3.15
N GLN A 244 3.93 -16.03 -4.38
CA GLN A 244 4.10 -17.25 -5.18
C GLN A 244 5.28 -18.10 -4.68
N LYS A 245 6.50 -17.56 -4.63
CA LYS A 245 7.67 -18.34 -4.21
C LYS A 245 8.66 -17.52 -3.40
N VAL A 246 9.16 -18.10 -2.31
CA VAL A 246 10.30 -17.56 -1.53
C VAL A 246 11.36 -18.65 -1.37
N SER A 247 12.63 -18.37 -1.73
CA SER A 247 13.68 -19.40 -1.76
C SER A 247 14.61 -19.41 -0.55
N GLU A 248 14.91 -18.27 0.09
CA GLU A 248 15.91 -18.19 1.17
C GLU A 248 15.31 -17.77 2.51
N THR A 249 14.86 -16.52 2.65
CA THR A 249 14.39 -16.00 3.93
C THR A 249 12.98 -15.44 3.81
N LEU A 250 12.09 -15.80 4.74
CA LEU A 250 10.75 -15.24 4.82
C LEU A 250 10.44 -14.78 6.25
N LYS A 251 10.36 -13.46 6.44
CA LYS A 251 9.88 -12.84 7.68
C LYS A 251 8.41 -12.45 7.51
N LYS A 252 7.53 -13.04 8.32
CA LYS A 252 6.08 -12.76 8.31
C LYS A 252 5.65 -12.10 9.60
N ARG A 253 4.90 -11.01 9.49
CA ARG A 253 4.33 -10.27 10.62
C ARG A 253 2.84 -10.01 10.38
N PRO A 254 1.97 -11.02 10.58
CA PRO A 254 0.52 -10.87 10.54
C PRO A 254 0.04 -10.30 11.88
N LEU A 255 -0.14 -8.98 11.91
CA LEU A 255 -0.55 -8.19 13.07
C LEU A 255 -2.01 -7.72 12.98
N GLY A 256 -2.63 -7.85 11.80
CA GLY A 256 -4.04 -7.52 11.53
C GLY A 256 -4.96 -8.75 11.51
N SER A 257 -6.12 -8.61 10.87
CA SER A 257 -7.11 -9.70 10.73
C SER A 257 -6.96 -10.52 9.46
N GLY A 258 -6.20 -10.03 8.48
CA GLY A 258 -5.94 -10.73 7.22
C GLY A 258 -4.86 -11.79 7.33
N THR A 259 -4.60 -12.47 6.21
CA THR A 259 -3.71 -13.63 6.12
C THR A 259 -2.50 -13.35 5.22
N ILE A 260 -1.34 -13.90 5.60
CA ILE A 260 -0.16 -13.96 4.73
C ILE A 260 0.04 -15.41 4.28
N SER A 261 -0.19 -15.69 3.00
CA SER A 261 -0.02 -17.00 2.38
C SER A 261 1.17 -17.03 1.42
N VAL A 262 1.82 -18.19 1.32
CA VAL A 262 2.94 -18.43 0.38
C VAL A 262 2.75 -19.77 -0.28
N THR A 263 2.72 -19.81 -1.62
CA THR A 263 2.47 -21.03 -2.39
C THR A 263 3.65 -22.00 -2.34
N GLU A 264 4.87 -21.51 -2.57
CA GLU A 264 6.10 -22.30 -2.53
C GLU A 264 7.14 -21.65 -1.62
N SER A 265 7.54 -22.34 -0.56
CA SER A 265 8.57 -21.87 0.38
C SER A 265 9.56 -22.96 0.79
N THR A 266 9.62 -24.05 0.01
CA THR A 266 10.52 -25.17 0.25
C THR A 266 11.97 -24.69 0.23
N GLY A 267 12.69 -24.91 1.34
CA GLY A 267 14.07 -24.47 1.50
C GLY A 267 14.22 -23.09 2.15
N ALA A 268 13.14 -22.30 2.26
CA ALA A 268 13.21 -21.00 2.92
C ALA A 268 13.17 -21.12 4.45
N ARG A 269 13.99 -20.31 5.12
CA ARG A 269 13.91 -20.08 6.56
C ARG A 269 12.76 -19.12 6.87
N ILE A 270 11.69 -19.66 7.44
CA ILE A 270 10.49 -18.89 7.77
C ILE A 270 10.51 -18.47 9.25
N THR A 271 10.38 -17.18 9.51
CA THR A 271 10.15 -16.63 10.86
C THR A 271 8.83 -15.88 10.88
N THR A 272 7.92 -16.26 11.79
CA THR A 272 6.64 -15.58 11.96
C THR A 272 6.61 -14.89 13.33
N SER A 273 6.32 -13.60 13.37
CA SER A 273 6.13 -12.84 14.61
C SER A 273 4.73 -12.24 14.64
N THR A 274 3.93 -12.65 15.62
CA THR A 274 2.56 -12.17 15.86
C THR A 274 2.49 -11.13 16.96
N THR A 275 3.59 -10.93 17.71
CA THR A 275 3.70 -9.85 18.68
C THR A 275 4.13 -8.57 17.97
N PRO A 276 3.41 -7.45 18.18
CA PRO A 276 3.87 -6.16 17.74
C PRO A 276 5.18 -5.82 18.46
N ASP A 277 6.29 -5.69 17.73
CA ASP A 277 7.45 -4.98 18.26
C ASP A 277 7.07 -3.50 18.29
N SER A 278 6.67 -3.04 19.48
CA SER A 278 6.19 -1.68 19.71
C SER A 278 7.22 -0.62 19.33
N SER A 279 8.53 -0.94 19.28
CA SER A 279 9.58 0.00 18.87
C SER A 279 9.76 0.08 17.35
N ALA A 280 9.65 -1.04 16.64
CA ALA A 280 9.80 -1.11 15.20
C ALA A 280 8.56 -0.60 14.45
N ILE A 281 7.37 -0.88 14.96
CA ILE A 281 6.10 -0.48 14.31
C ILE A 281 5.86 1.02 14.47
N LEU A 282 6.10 1.58 15.66
CA LEU A 282 5.91 3.02 15.88
C LEU A 282 6.90 3.85 15.06
N SER A 283 8.17 3.42 14.89
CA SER A 283 9.16 4.18 14.12
C SER A 283 8.97 4.09 12.61
N ASP A 284 8.60 2.93 12.08
CA ASP A 284 8.41 2.71 10.63
C ASP A 284 7.06 3.28 10.15
N THR A 285 5.99 3.05 10.92
CA THR A 285 4.67 3.67 10.65
C THR A 285 4.74 5.18 10.84
N ALA A 286 5.36 5.69 11.91
CA ALA A 286 5.56 7.13 12.08
C ALA A 286 6.32 7.73 10.90
N ARG A 287 7.50 7.20 10.56
CA ARG A 287 8.37 7.81 9.54
C ARG A 287 7.70 7.86 8.16
N LYS A 288 6.90 6.86 7.78
CA LYS A 288 6.23 6.78 6.47
C LYS A 288 4.87 7.48 6.43
N VAL A 289 4.11 7.43 7.52
CA VAL A 289 2.87 8.22 7.67
C VAL A 289 3.22 9.72 7.77
N PHE A 290 4.26 10.10 8.50
CA PHE A 290 4.68 11.51 8.58
C PHE A 290 5.23 12.05 7.26
N ASN A 291 5.95 11.23 6.48
CA ASN A 291 6.40 11.62 5.14
C ASN A 291 5.25 11.76 4.13
N SER A 292 4.20 10.91 4.21
CA SER A 292 3.02 11.03 3.32
C SER A 292 2.11 12.21 3.64
N PHE A 293 2.14 12.75 4.87
CA PHE A 293 1.31 13.90 5.27
C PHE A 293 2.01 15.26 5.22
N HIS A 294 3.24 15.39 4.71
CA HIS A 294 4.01 16.65 4.69
C HIS A 294 3.95 17.42 6.03
N ILE A 295 4.11 16.73 7.16
CA ILE A 295 4.25 17.39 8.46
C ILE A 295 5.73 17.51 8.76
N GLN A 296 6.32 18.68 8.48
CA GLN A 296 7.63 19.05 9.02
C GLN A 296 7.53 19.18 10.54
N LEU A 297 7.90 18.13 11.26
CA LEU A 297 8.34 18.25 12.64
C LEU A 297 9.84 18.55 12.59
N GLY A 298 10.17 19.84 12.68
CA GLY A 298 11.55 20.27 12.91
C GLY A 298 12.00 19.70 14.24
N ASN A 299 13.00 18.82 14.20
CA ASN A 299 13.78 18.48 15.38
C ASN A 299 14.76 19.63 15.55
N SER A 300 14.51 20.46 16.56
CA SER A 300 15.41 21.52 16.99
C SER A 300 16.59 20.90 17.74
N ASP A 301 17.74 20.86 17.09
CA ASP A 301 19.04 20.94 17.76
C ASP A 301 19.86 22.00 17.00
N GLU A 302 20.46 22.90 17.79
CA GLU A 302 21.09 24.19 17.48
C GLU A 302 22.23 24.07 16.42
N ASP A 303 22.54 25.01 15.52
CA ASP A 303 23.17 26.31 15.76
C ASP A 303 23.48 27.03 14.42
N SER A 304 23.23 28.34 14.43
CA SER A 304 23.98 29.46 13.79
C SER A 304 23.97 29.77 12.26
N GLU A 305 23.47 30.99 12.00
CA GLU A 305 23.78 32.01 10.96
C GLU A 305 23.33 31.81 9.50
N SER A 306 22.20 32.44 9.08
CA SER A 306 22.06 33.76 8.39
C SER A 306 22.43 33.71 6.90
N SER A 307 21.73 34.25 5.90
CA SER A 307 20.52 35.07 5.69
C SER A 307 20.11 34.83 4.20
N VAL A 308 18.86 34.93 3.77
CA VAL A 308 18.27 36.12 3.12
C VAL A 308 16.76 35.90 2.97
N HIS A 309 16.00 36.93 3.32
CA HIS A 309 14.54 36.98 3.30
C HIS A 309 13.93 37.00 1.89
N THR A 310 12.84 36.26 1.72
CA THR A 310 11.67 36.74 0.96
C THR A 310 10.42 36.51 1.79
N ARG A 311 9.80 37.62 2.21
CA ARG A 311 8.54 37.68 2.95
C ARG A 311 7.40 37.19 2.07
N HIS A 312 6.62 36.22 2.55
CA HIS A 312 5.19 36.18 2.27
C HIS A 312 4.42 35.90 3.57
N HIS A 313 3.45 36.76 3.83
CA HIS A 313 2.55 36.74 4.98
C HIS A 313 1.74 35.44 5.07
N PHE A 314 1.77 34.75 6.21
CA PHE A 314 0.68 33.91 6.66
C PHE A 314 0.48 34.05 8.17
N GLY A 315 -0.74 34.44 8.54
CA GLY A 315 -1.17 34.74 9.90
C GLY A 315 -1.13 33.52 10.83
N GLY A 316 -0.87 33.79 12.10
CA GLY A 316 -0.64 32.78 13.12
C GLY A 316 -1.89 31.94 13.47
N HIS A 317 -1.74 30.62 13.38
CA HIS A 317 -2.52 29.63 14.13
C HIS A 317 -1.72 28.32 14.36
N GLY A 318 -0.39 28.40 14.50
CA GLY A 318 0.45 27.21 14.73
C GLY A 318 0.29 26.60 16.13
N LEU A 319 0.37 27.44 17.18
CA LEU A 319 0.39 26.98 18.57
C LEU A 319 -0.98 26.54 19.10
N ILE A 320 -2.03 27.29 18.79
CA ILE A 320 -3.40 26.97 19.24
C ILE A 320 -3.90 25.68 18.57
N GLY A 321 -3.62 25.50 17.27
CA GLY A 321 -3.96 24.27 16.55
C GLY A 321 -3.19 23.05 17.06
N LEU A 322 -1.90 23.22 17.39
CA LEU A 322 -1.07 22.17 17.97
C LEU A 322 -1.55 21.77 19.38
N LEU A 323 -1.86 22.75 20.23
CA LEU A 323 -2.41 22.50 21.57
C LEU A 323 -3.79 21.82 21.50
N LEU A 324 -4.64 22.22 20.55
CA LEU A 324 -5.94 21.58 20.34
C LEU A 324 -5.80 20.12 19.89
N LYS A 325 -4.85 19.83 18.99
CA LYS A 325 -4.57 18.47 18.54
C LYS A 325 -4.02 17.60 19.68
N ILE A 326 -3.06 18.12 20.46
CA ILE A 326 -2.52 17.43 21.63
C ILE A 326 -3.64 17.14 22.64
N ALA A 327 -4.49 18.13 22.93
CA ALA A 327 -5.65 17.96 23.81
C ALA A 327 -6.61 16.89 23.29
N LEU A 328 -6.89 16.85 21.98
CA LEU A 328 -7.73 15.83 21.34
C LEU A 328 -7.13 14.42 21.44
N THR A 329 -5.82 14.26 21.22
CA THR A 329 -5.14 12.96 21.39
C THR A 329 -5.11 12.52 22.85
N VAL A 330 -4.83 13.41 23.80
CA VAL A 330 -4.87 13.09 25.24
C VAL A 330 -6.29 12.72 25.67
N TRP A 331 -7.29 13.43 25.14
CA TRP A 331 -8.71 13.14 25.38
C TRP A 331 -9.11 11.78 24.81
N ALA A 332 -8.72 11.45 23.58
CA ALA A 332 -9.00 10.16 22.94
C ALA A 332 -8.32 8.99 23.68
N VAL A 333 -7.07 9.16 24.11
CA VAL A 333 -6.35 8.13 24.89
C VAL A 333 -7.00 7.94 26.27
N ARG A 334 -7.42 9.02 26.94
CA ARG A 334 -8.19 8.92 28.19
C ARG A 334 -9.55 8.26 27.99
N LEU A 335 -10.24 8.56 26.90
CA LEU A 335 -11.52 7.96 26.54
C LEU A 335 -11.37 6.46 26.29
N PHE A 336 -10.33 6.05 25.56
CA PHE A 336 -10.02 4.65 25.28
C PHE A 336 -9.60 3.89 26.55
N ARG A 337 -8.80 4.50 27.42
CA ARG A 337 -8.43 3.91 28.73
C ARG A 337 -9.63 3.78 29.67
N ARG A 338 -10.58 4.72 29.62
CA ARG A 338 -11.84 4.65 30.39
C ARG A 338 -12.77 3.59 29.83
N TYR A 339 -12.95 3.52 28.51
CA TYR A 339 -13.71 2.47 27.84
C TYR A 339 -13.19 1.07 28.17
N ARG A 340 -11.86 0.87 28.15
CA ARG A 340 -11.24 -0.40 28.52
C ARG A 340 -11.47 -0.80 29.98
N ARG A 341 -11.78 0.15 30.87
CA ARG A 341 -12.09 -0.11 32.29
C ARG A 341 -13.58 -0.27 32.58
N THR A 342 -14.47 0.36 31.81
CA THR A 342 -15.91 0.41 32.13
C THR A 342 -16.83 -0.20 31.08
N GLY A 343 -16.33 -0.59 29.90
CA GLY A 343 -17.10 -1.26 28.84
C GLY A 343 -18.20 -0.42 28.16
N VAL A 344 -18.47 0.79 28.63
CA VAL A 344 -19.57 1.65 28.15
C VAL A 344 -19.03 2.93 27.50
N LEU A 345 -19.47 3.20 26.26
CA LEU A 345 -19.20 4.45 25.53
C LEU A 345 -20.14 5.57 26.05
N PRO A 346 -19.62 6.74 26.45
CA PRO A 346 -20.43 7.81 27.06
C PRO A 346 -21.37 8.56 26.10
N PHE A 347 -21.33 8.25 24.80
CA PHE A 347 -22.13 8.92 23.76
C PHE A 347 -23.21 8.05 23.12
N ARG A 348 -23.54 6.87 23.68
CA ARG A 348 -24.65 6.04 23.15
C ARG A 348 -25.93 6.86 22.97
N SER A 349 -26.29 7.67 23.96
CA SER A 349 -27.47 8.52 23.88
C SER A 349 -27.38 9.66 22.86
N ALA A 350 -26.18 10.08 22.44
CA ALA A 350 -25.98 11.08 21.40
C ALA A 350 -25.98 10.46 20.00
N LEU A 351 -25.42 9.26 19.86
CA LEU A 351 -25.46 8.47 18.63
C LEU A 351 -26.87 7.95 18.33
N ASP A 352 -27.61 7.51 19.35
CA ASP A 352 -29.01 7.10 19.20
C ASP A 352 -29.90 8.29 18.80
N LYS A 353 -29.63 9.49 19.35
CA LYS A 353 -30.31 10.74 18.96
C LYS A 353 -29.95 11.20 17.54
N ALA A 354 -28.69 11.03 17.14
CA ALA A 354 -28.24 11.35 15.79
C ALA A 354 -28.80 10.38 14.75
N ALA A 355 -28.84 9.08 15.08
CA ALA A 355 -29.42 8.04 14.23
C ALA A 355 -30.95 8.20 14.09
N ALA A 356 -31.65 8.55 15.18
CA ALA A 356 -33.08 8.87 15.14
C ALA A 356 -33.36 10.12 14.29
N GLY A 357 -32.55 11.18 14.42
CA GLY A 357 -32.68 12.38 13.60
C GLY A 357 -32.40 12.15 12.11
N TYR A 358 -31.44 11.29 11.79
CA TYR A 358 -31.13 10.91 10.40
C TYR A 358 -32.24 10.06 9.77
N ALA A 359 -32.79 9.09 10.50
CA ALA A 359 -33.88 8.25 10.03
C ALA A 359 -35.17 9.05 9.77
N GLU A 360 -35.49 10.02 10.64
CA GLU A 360 -36.67 10.88 10.48
C GLU A 360 -36.48 11.91 9.34
N GLY A 361 -35.26 12.44 9.19
CA GLY A 361 -34.89 13.30 8.05
C GLY A 361 -35.03 12.59 6.70
N MET A 362 -34.64 11.32 6.63
CA MET A 362 -34.81 10.48 5.44
C MET A 362 -36.29 10.20 5.12
N ARG A 363 -37.14 9.99 6.14
CA ARG A 363 -38.60 9.81 5.95
C ARG A 363 -39.27 11.09 5.46
N SER A 364 -38.97 12.24 6.09
CA SER A 364 -39.51 13.54 5.67
C SER A 364 -39.11 13.90 4.24
N TRP A 365 -37.84 13.64 3.87
CA TRP A 365 -37.33 13.85 2.51
C TRP A 365 -38.02 12.95 1.48
N SER A 366 -38.35 11.71 1.84
CA SER A 366 -39.08 10.78 0.96
C SER A 366 -40.55 11.19 0.75
N LEU A 367 -41.20 11.74 1.78
CA LEU A 367 -42.60 12.17 1.74
C LEU A 367 -42.81 13.49 0.97
N HIS A 368 -41.84 14.41 1.01
CA HIS A 368 -41.95 15.73 0.35
C HIS A 368 -41.30 15.79 -1.04
N ARG A 369 -40.66 14.70 -1.49
CA ARG A 369 -39.94 14.63 -2.78
C ARG A 369 -40.84 14.94 -3.99
N THR A 370 -42.14 14.67 -3.92
CA THR A 370 -43.09 14.90 -5.01
C THR A 370 -43.54 16.37 -5.11
N GLY A 371 -43.57 17.13 -4.02
CA GLY A 371 -43.92 18.56 -4.03
C GLY A 371 -42.78 19.48 -4.47
N TRP A 372 -41.53 19.05 -4.31
CA TRP A 372 -40.32 19.86 -4.54
C TRP A 372 -39.89 19.93 -6.01
N ARG A 373 -40.48 19.12 -6.89
CA ARG A 373 -40.16 19.13 -8.32
C ARG A 373 -40.84 20.26 -9.10
N ASN A 374 -41.86 20.91 -8.52
CA ASN A 374 -42.71 21.88 -9.25
C ASN A 374 -42.72 23.31 -8.68
N THR A 375 -41.89 23.63 -7.68
CA THR A 375 -41.82 24.99 -7.10
C THR A 375 -40.70 25.82 -7.74
N PRO A 376 -41.00 27.00 -8.31
CA PRO A 376 -39.98 27.85 -8.92
C PRO A 376 -38.98 28.39 -7.87
N ALA A 377 -37.71 28.49 -8.28
CA ALA A 377 -36.54 28.69 -7.41
C ALA A 377 -36.60 29.89 -6.45
N ALA A 378 -37.47 30.88 -6.72
CA ALA A 378 -37.64 32.07 -5.87
C ALA A 378 -38.32 31.79 -4.51
N THR A 379 -38.99 30.65 -4.33
CA THR A 379 -39.63 30.25 -3.05
C THR A 379 -38.89 29.12 -2.31
N ALA A 380 -37.80 28.58 -2.86
CA ALA A 380 -37.04 27.51 -2.22
C ALA A 380 -36.34 27.99 -0.93
N THR A 381 -35.90 29.24 -0.89
CA THR A 381 -35.20 29.82 0.28
C THR A 381 -36.15 30.11 1.44
N THR A 382 -37.41 30.44 1.17
CA THR A 382 -38.45 30.62 2.20
C THR A 382 -38.90 29.27 2.77
N VAL A 383 -39.05 28.25 1.92
CA VAL A 383 -39.41 26.88 2.37
C VAL A 383 -38.30 26.25 3.21
N VAL A 384 -37.02 26.44 2.84
CA VAL A 384 -35.87 25.97 3.62
C VAL A 384 -35.75 26.72 4.95
N ARG A 385 -36.04 28.03 4.98
CA ARG A 385 -36.00 28.83 6.21
C ARG A 385 -37.14 28.45 7.16
N ASP A 386 -38.34 28.17 6.66
CA ASP A 386 -39.48 27.73 7.47
C ASP A 386 -39.31 26.30 7.99
N THR A 387 -38.72 25.39 7.21
CA THR A 387 -38.39 24.03 7.70
C THR A 387 -37.31 24.06 8.78
N VAL A 388 -36.23 24.83 8.60
CA VAL A 388 -35.16 24.95 9.60
C VAL A 388 -35.66 25.62 10.89
N THR A 389 -36.58 26.57 10.80
CA THR A 389 -37.19 27.20 11.99
C THR A 389 -38.21 26.30 12.68
N GLY A 390 -38.93 25.44 11.94
CA GLY A 390 -39.79 24.39 12.49
C GLY A 390 -39.01 23.37 13.33
N PHE A 391 -37.84 22.93 12.84
CA PHE A 391 -36.94 22.02 13.58
C PHE A 391 -36.40 22.62 14.89
N ARG A 392 -36.33 23.94 15.00
CA ARG A 392 -35.78 24.63 16.18
C ARG A 392 -36.81 24.85 17.29
N ARG A 393 -38.11 24.68 17.03
CA ARG A 393 -39.20 24.97 17.98
C ARG A 393 -39.88 23.75 18.61
N GLN A 394 -39.62 22.53 18.15
CA GLN A 394 -40.22 21.34 18.77
C GLN A 394 -39.47 20.93 20.04
N LYS A 395 -40.13 21.10 21.20
CA LYS A 395 -39.79 20.38 22.42
C LYS A 395 -40.04 18.87 22.16
N PRO A 396 -39.15 17.98 22.61
CA PRO A 396 -39.25 16.56 22.28
C PRO A 396 -40.50 15.97 22.93
N GLU A 397 -41.45 15.55 22.09
CA GLU A 397 -42.52 14.64 22.51
C GLU A 397 -41.96 13.22 22.58
N GLN A 398 -42.47 12.42 23.51
CA GLN A 398 -41.97 11.06 23.74
C GLN A 398 -42.18 10.19 22.49
N ALA A 399 -41.12 9.48 22.10
CA ALA A 399 -41.13 8.56 20.96
C ALA A 399 -42.24 7.51 21.15
N GLU A 400 -43.18 7.45 20.19
CA GLU A 400 -44.19 6.41 20.18
C GLU A 400 -43.53 5.03 20.05
N ASP A 401 -43.93 4.16 20.98
CA ASP A 401 -43.50 2.78 21.09
C ASP A 401 -43.99 1.99 19.86
N PHE A 402 -43.06 1.59 18.99
CA PHE A 402 -43.31 0.79 17.78
C PHE A 402 -43.88 -0.62 18.07
N SER A 403 -44.13 -0.95 19.34
CA SER A 403 -44.72 -2.20 19.81
C SER A 403 -46.18 -2.42 19.39
N ARG A 404 -46.88 -1.39 18.88
CA ARG A 404 -48.33 -1.46 18.57
C ARG A 404 -48.74 -1.69 17.12
N SER A 405 -47.80 -1.77 16.16
CA SER A 405 -48.14 -1.80 14.73
C SER A 405 -48.10 -3.18 14.06
N VAL A 406 -47.96 -4.29 14.80
CA VAL A 406 -48.01 -5.65 14.24
C VAL A 406 -49.28 -6.38 14.67
N PRO A 407 -50.16 -6.78 13.73
CA PRO A 407 -51.38 -7.53 14.05
C PRO A 407 -51.05 -8.86 14.75
N PRO A 408 -51.78 -9.24 15.82
CA PRO A 408 -51.56 -10.50 16.52
C PRO A 408 -51.81 -11.68 15.58
N GLY A 409 -50.80 -12.55 15.41
CA GLY A 409 -50.85 -13.74 14.54
C GLY A 409 -49.83 -13.75 13.40
N HIS A 410 -49.18 -12.63 13.09
CA HIS A 410 -48.21 -12.55 12.00
C HIS A 410 -46.92 -13.36 12.31
N PRO A 411 -46.36 -14.13 11.35
CA PRO A 411 -45.15 -14.94 11.55
C PRO A 411 -43.95 -14.16 12.07
N LEU A 412 -43.82 -12.88 11.67
CA LEU A 412 -42.76 -11.98 12.13
C LEU A 412 -42.82 -11.68 13.62
N ALA A 413 -44.02 -11.60 14.22
CA ALA A 413 -44.16 -11.37 15.66
C ALA A 413 -43.59 -12.53 16.48
N ARG A 414 -43.80 -13.77 16.02
CA ARG A 414 -43.24 -14.98 16.65
C ARG A 414 -41.73 -15.08 16.49
N LEU A 415 -41.19 -14.62 15.36
CA LEU A 415 -39.75 -14.62 15.08
C LEU A 415 -39.05 -13.55 15.94
N GLN A 416 -39.64 -12.37 16.06
CA GLN A 416 -39.10 -11.28 16.87
C GLN A 416 -39.12 -11.60 18.37
N ASP A 417 -40.21 -12.21 18.87
CA ASP A 417 -40.28 -12.66 20.27
C ASP A 417 -39.28 -13.79 20.57
N ARG A 418 -38.93 -14.61 19.56
CA ARG A 418 -37.84 -15.59 19.66
C ARG A 418 -36.46 -14.94 19.68
N LEU A 419 -36.23 -13.92 18.83
CA LEU A 419 -34.96 -13.20 18.76
C LEU A 419 -34.68 -12.43 20.06
N VAL A 420 -35.66 -11.71 20.59
CA VAL A 420 -35.54 -10.94 21.84
C VAL A 420 -35.23 -11.87 23.03
N ARG A 421 -35.88 -13.06 23.08
CA ARG A 421 -35.57 -14.06 24.11
C ARG A 421 -34.18 -14.66 23.96
N MET A 422 -33.67 -14.79 22.73
CA MET A 422 -32.35 -15.34 22.44
C MET A 422 -31.23 -14.34 22.73
N GLU A 423 -31.42 -13.05 22.41
CA GLU A 423 -30.49 -11.96 22.78
C GLU A 423 -30.33 -11.84 24.30
N ARG A 424 -31.44 -11.94 25.05
CA ARG A 424 -31.37 -11.90 26.52
C ARG A 424 -30.58 -13.08 27.10
N ARG A 425 -30.67 -14.26 26.48
CA ARG A 425 -29.88 -15.44 26.88
C ARG A 425 -28.40 -15.33 26.50
N LEU A 426 -28.12 -14.78 25.31
CA LEU A 426 -26.74 -14.51 24.86
C LEU A 426 -26.05 -13.47 25.73
N GLY A 427 -26.73 -12.38 26.09
CA GLY A 427 -26.19 -11.36 26.99
C GLY A 427 -25.91 -11.90 28.40
N LEU A 428 -26.75 -12.81 28.90
CA LEU A 428 -26.48 -13.49 30.18
C LEU A 428 -25.29 -14.44 30.06
N MET A 429 -25.14 -15.19 28.96
CA MET A 429 -23.97 -16.05 28.72
C MET A 429 -22.67 -15.25 28.59
N GLU A 430 -22.67 -14.10 27.88
CA GLU A 430 -21.50 -13.22 27.81
C GLU A 430 -21.12 -12.67 29.19
N GLN A 431 -22.10 -12.31 30.02
CA GLN A 431 -21.86 -11.85 31.38
C GLN A 431 -21.24 -12.93 32.28
N PHE A 432 -21.63 -14.20 32.10
CA PHE A 432 -21.04 -15.32 32.83
C PHE A 432 -19.63 -15.68 32.34
N VAL A 433 -19.38 -15.64 31.02
CA VAL A 433 -18.06 -15.98 30.44
C VAL A 433 -17.01 -14.89 30.72
N THR A 434 -17.44 -13.64 30.90
CA THR A 434 -16.57 -12.50 31.21
C THR A 434 -16.48 -12.18 32.70
N SER A 435 -17.16 -12.95 33.57
CA SER A 435 -17.12 -12.70 35.01
C SER A 435 -15.76 -13.05 35.62
N PRO A 436 -15.30 -12.32 36.65
CA PRO A 436 -14.07 -12.64 37.38
C PRO A 436 -14.09 -14.06 37.95
N ASP A 437 -15.24 -14.54 38.41
CA ASP A 437 -15.40 -15.86 39.02
C ASP A 437 -15.15 -16.98 38.01
N PHE A 438 -15.61 -16.82 36.75
CA PHE A 438 -15.35 -17.81 35.70
C PHE A 438 -13.88 -17.84 35.29
N SER A 439 -13.19 -16.69 35.35
CA SER A 439 -11.76 -16.61 35.09
C SER A 439 -10.92 -17.26 36.19
N LEU A 440 -11.36 -17.16 37.45
CA LEU A 440 -10.73 -17.80 38.60
C LEU A 440 -10.94 -19.31 38.59
N GLU A 441 -12.14 -19.79 38.30
CA GLU A 441 -12.46 -21.22 38.17
C GLU A 441 -11.59 -21.90 37.08
N ARG A 442 -11.36 -21.20 35.96
CA ARG A 442 -10.50 -21.68 34.87
C ARG A 442 -9.03 -21.75 35.28
N GLN A 443 -8.54 -20.73 35.99
CA GLN A 443 -7.18 -20.72 36.53
C GLN A 443 -6.96 -21.80 37.59
N PHE A 444 -7.96 -22.06 38.45
CA PHE A 444 -7.90 -23.15 39.44
C PHE A 444 -7.84 -24.53 38.79
N ARG A 445 -8.68 -24.79 37.76
CA ARG A 445 -8.62 -26.05 37.00
C ARG A 445 -7.31 -26.22 36.23
N ASP A 446 -6.72 -25.15 35.73
CA ASP A 446 -5.43 -25.22 35.03
C ASP A 446 -4.27 -25.46 36.02
N LEU A 447 -4.38 -24.98 37.26
CA LEU A 447 -3.45 -25.30 38.35
C LEU A 447 -3.58 -26.78 38.81
N GLU A 448 -4.79 -27.29 39.00
CA GLU A 448 -5.01 -28.71 39.34
C GLU A 448 -4.49 -29.67 38.24
N ARG A 449 -4.63 -29.30 36.96
CA ARG A 449 -4.04 -30.08 35.85
C ARG A 449 -2.53 -30.00 35.78
N ALA A 450 -1.92 -28.91 36.26
CA ALA A 450 -0.48 -28.74 36.30
C ALA A 450 0.15 -29.55 37.44
N ASP A 451 -0.51 -29.61 38.61
CA ASP A 451 -0.06 -30.41 39.76
C ASP A 451 -0.27 -31.92 39.54
N GLY A 452 -1.37 -32.34 38.90
CA GLY A 452 -1.61 -33.75 38.54
C GLY A 452 -0.63 -34.34 37.52
N ARG A 453 0.25 -33.53 36.91
CA ARG A 453 1.35 -33.99 36.02
C ARG A 453 2.71 -34.04 36.71
N ARG A 454 2.80 -33.64 37.99
CA ARG A 454 4.05 -33.66 38.78
C ARG A 454 4.03 -34.67 39.94
N ALA A 455 2.98 -35.48 40.08
CA ALA A 455 2.90 -36.59 41.02
C ALA A 455 3.28 -37.92 40.36
#